data_AF-A0A5N8YT08-F1
#
_entry.id   AF-A0A5N8YT08-F1
#
_cell.length_a   1.000
_cell.length_b   1.000
_cell.length_c   1.000
_cell.angle_alpha   90.00
_cell.angle_beta   90.00
_cell.angle_gamma   90.00
#
_symmetry.space_group_name_H-M   'P 1'
#
loop_
_entity.id
_entity.type
_entity.pdbx_description
1 polymer ?
#
loop_
_entity_poly.entity_id
_entity_poly.type
_entity_poly.pdbx_seq_one_letter_code
_entity_poly.pdbx_strand_id
1 'polypeptide(L)' 'MPVELREDPQQWAKCTSGAEEEEAYLAHLQLAGFIDIEIKHDGDPRPQEGNMPDAISVKVVAYRP' A
#
# COMPACT_ATOMS: atom_id res chain seq x y z
N MET A 1 -9.26 -1.95 3.73
CA MET A 1 -9.25 -1.08 4.93
C MET A 1 -10.67 -0.58 5.25
N PRO A 2 -11.11 -0.64 6.53
CA PRO A 2 -12.36 -0.05 7.00
C PRO A 2 -12.49 1.46 6.70
N VAL A 3 -13.71 1.95 6.50
CA VAL A 3 -13.97 3.35 6.09
C VAL A 3 -13.52 4.33 7.17
N GLU A 4 -13.73 3.98 8.43
CA GLU A 4 -13.41 4.81 9.59
C GLU A 4 -11.91 5.08 9.71
N LEU A 5 -11.08 4.10 9.35
CA LEU A 5 -9.61 4.21 9.39
C LEU A 5 -9.05 4.93 8.16
N ARG A 6 -9.77 4.86 7.03
CA ARG A 6 -9.43 5.61 5.80
C ARG A 6 -9.62 7.12 5.97
N GLU A 7 -10.57 7.53 6.81
CA GLU A 7 -10.92 8.93 7.05
C GLU A 7 -10.25 9.53 8.30
N ASP A 8 -9.45 8.74 9.04
CA ASP A 8 -8.71 9.20 10.22
C ASP A 8 -7.57 10.19 9.83
N PRO A 9 -7.60 11.45 10.30
CA PRO A 9 -6.57 12.44 10.00
C PRO A 9 -5.16 12.07 10.48
N GLN A 10 -5.04 11.31 11.58
CA GLN A 10 -3.75 10.86 12.10
C GLN A 10 -3.14 9.79 11.21
N GLN A 11 -3.96 8.86 10.71
CA GLN A 11 -3.53 7.84 9.76
C GLN A 11 -3.21 8.47 8.40
N TRP A 12 -3.96 9.50 8.00
CA TRP A 12 -3.65 10.28 6.80
C TRP A 12 -2.27 10.93 6.88
N ALA A 13 -1.94 11.57 8.01
CA ALA A 13 -0.62 12.17 8.24
C ALA A 13 0.53 11.14 8.24
N LYS A 14 0.24 9.87 8.53
CA LYS A 14 1.19 8.73 8.50
C LYS A 14 1.24 8.02 7.14
N CYS A 15 0.44 8.46 6.16
CA CYS A 15 0.27 7.80 4.86
C CYS A 15 -0.28 6.36 4.92
N THR A 16 -0.92 5.97 6.04
CA THR A 16 -1.49 4.63 6.23
C THR A 16 -2.96 4.56 5.86
N SER A 17 -3.67 5.69 5.89
CA SER A 17 -5.09 5.75 5.49
C SER A 17 -5.33 5.56 3.99
N GLY A 18 -4.27 5.66 3.17
CA GLY A 18 -4.29 5.36 1.74
C GLY A 18 -3.50 4.10 1.38
N ALA A 19 -3.01 3.34 2.36
CA ALA A 19 -2.28 2.12 2.09
C ALA A 19 -3.22 1.07 1.49
N GLU A 20 -2.75 0.37 0.46
CA GLU A 20 -3.47 -0.69 -0.21
C GLU A 20 -2.88 -2.05 0.16
N GLU A 21 -3.72 -3.09 0.17
CA GLU A 21 -3.24 -4.47 0.19
C GLU A 21 -2.42 -4.75 -1.06
N GLU A 22 -1.31 -5.48 -0.92
CA GLU A 22 -0.34 -5.69 -2.00
C GLU A 22 -0.99 -6.28 -3.26
N GLU A 23 -1.83 -7.30 -3.10
CA GLU A 23 -2.51 -7.96 -4.22
C GLU A 23 -3.47 -7.01 -4.96
N ALA A 24 -4.17 -6.15 -4.23
CA ALA A 24 -5.08 -5.17 -4.82
C ALA A 24 -4.31 -4.11 -5.61
N TYR A 25 -3.22 -3.61 -5.03
CA TYR A 25 -2.34 -2.66 -5.69
C TYR A 25 -1.70 -3.24 -6.97
N LEU A 26 -1.24 -4.49 -6.93
CA LEU A 26 -0.71 -5.20 -8.09
C LEU A 26 -1.76 -5.38 -9.20
N ALA A 27 -2.99 -5.74 -8.83
CA ALA A 27 -4.08 -5.87 -9.79
C ALA A 27 -4.40 -4.53 -10.47
N HIS A 28 -4.38 -3.41 -9.73
CA HIS A 28 -4.55 -2.08 -10.30
C HIS A 28 -3.46 -1.73 -11.32
N LEU A 29 -2.19 -2.04 -11.02
CA LEU A 29 -1.09 -1.82 -11.96
C LEU A 29 -1.24 -2.62 -13.25
N GLN A 30 -1.60 -3.90 -13.14
CA GLN A 30 -1.83 -4.77 -14.29
C GLN A 30 -3.01 -4.29 -15.15
N LEU A 31 -4.13 -3.91 -14.52
CA LEU A 31 -5.30 -3.35 -15.21
C LEU A 31 -4.98 -2.02 -15.91
N ALA A 32 -4.07 -1.23 -15.36
CA ALA A 32 -3.57 -0.01 -15.99
C ALA A 32 -2.57 -0.27 -17.12
N GLY A 33 -2.22 -1.53 -17.41
CA GLY A 33 -1.34 -1.95 -18.49
C GLY A 33 0.15 -1.91 -18.14
N PHE A 34 0.49 -1.81 -16.86
CA PHE A 34 1.87 -2.00 -16.41
C PHE A 34 2.24 -3.49 -16.40
N ILE A 35 3.46 -3.78 -16.85
CA ILE A 35 4.11 -5.10 -16.89
C ILE A 35 5.47 -5.01 -16.17
N ASP A 36 6.16 -6.15 -16.03
CA ASP A 36 7.48 -6.26 -15.39
C ASP A 36 7.53 -5.57 -14.01
N ILE A 37 6.53 -5.86 -13.18
CA ILE A 37 6.36 -5.25 -11.85
C ILE A 37 7.31 -5.93 -10.85
N GLU A 38 8.21 -5.15 -10.26
CA GLU A 38 9.13 -5.54 -9.19
C GLU A 38 8.79 -4.76 -7.91
N ILE A 39 8.54 -5.48 -6.81
CA ILE A 39 8.35 -4.90 -5.47
C ILE A 39 9.61 -5.17 -4.65
N LYS A 40 10.19 -4.09 -4.12
CA LYS A 40 11.29 -4.14 -3.14
C LYS A 40 10.78 -3.67 -1.80
N HIS A 41 10.76 -4.58 -0.85
CA HIS A 41 10.47 -4.31 0.55
C HIS A 41 11.63 -3.54 1.18
N ASP A 42 11.32 -2.41 1.83
CA ASP A 42 12.28 -1.65 2.63
C ASP A 42 11.99 -1.88 4.11
N GLY A 43 12.58 -2.96 4.64
CA GLY A 43 12.39 -3.42 6.02
C GLY A 43 11.26 -4.42 6.19
N ASP A 44 10.77 -4.54 7.43
CA ASP A 44 9.68 -5.44 7.82
C ASP A 44 8.36 -4.66 8.01
N PRO A 45 7.19 -5.31 7.87
CA PRO A 45 5.91 -4.74 8.26
C PRO A 45 5.95 -4.18 9.68
N ARG A 46 5.43 -2.96 9.84
CA ARG A 46 5.40 -2.24 11.10
C ARG A 46 3.99 -2.25 11.68
N PRO A 47 3.82 -2.64 12.95
CA PRO A 47 2.53 -2.61 13.59
C PRO A 47 1.98 -1.19 13.65
N GLN A 48 0.67 -1.07 13.47
CA GLN A 48 -0.05 0.19 13.47
C GLN A 48 -0.91 0.33 14.73
N GLU A 49 -1.14 1.58 15.14
CA GLU A 49 -2.05 1.86 16.26
C GLU A 49 -3.51 1.67 15.84
N GLY A 50 -4.33 1.17 16.77
CA GLY A 50 -5.78 1.12 16.62
C GLY A 50 -6.27 0.11 15.59
N ASN A 51 -6.19 -1.19 15.89
CA ASN A 51 -6.71 -2.32 15.07
C ASN A 51 -6.38 -2.27 13.56
N MET A 52 -5.40 -1.44 13.17
CA MET A 52 -4.93 -1.31 11.82
C MET A 52 -4.04 -2.51 11.49
N PRO A 53 -4.11 -3.04 10.26
CA PRO A 53 -3.14 -4.02 9.80
C PRO A 53 -1.72 -3.46 9.85
N ASP A 54 -0.74 -4.35 9.97
CA ASP A 54 0.66 -3.99 9.84
C ASP A 54 0.91 -3.38 8.44
N ALA A 55 1.78 -2.38 8.38
CA ALA A 55 2.07 -1.66 7.14
C ALA A 55 3.58 -1.61 6.85
N ILE A 56 3.94 -1.77 5.59
CA ILE A 56 5.32 -1.68 5.11
C ILE A 56 5.42 -0.63 4.00
N SER A 57 6.57 0.04 3.92
CA SER A 57 6.90 0.90 2.80
C SER A 57 7.67 0.08 1.76
N VAL A 58 7.23 0.13 0.51
CA VAL A 58 7.84 -0.62 -0.58
C VAL A 58 8.20 0.30 -1.73
N LYS A 59 9.25 -0.05 -2.46
CA LYS A 59 9.55 0.52 -3.77
C LYS A 59 8.98 -0.38 -4.85
N VAL A 60 8.17 0.20 -5.71
CA VAL A 60 7.59 -0.50 -6.86
C VAL A 60 8.24 0.05 -8.12
N VAL A 61 8.76 -0.84 -8.96
CA VAL A 61 9.24 -0.52 -10.31
C VAL A 61 8.37 -1.29 -11.28
N ALA A 62 7.79 -0.61 -12.26
CA ALA A 62 6.98 -1.25 -13.29
C ALA A 62 7.18 -0.53 -14.62
N TYR A 63 6.96 -1.25 -15.72
CA TYR A 63 7.08 -0.75 -17.08
C TYR A 63 5.71 -0.68 -17.75
N ARG A 64 5.47 0.32 -18.59
CA ARG A 64 4.29 0.38 -19.44
C ARG A 64 4.75 0.65 -20.88
N PRO A 65 4.46 -0.25 -21.83
CA PRO A 65 4.82 -0.08 -23.25
C PRO A 65 4.20 1.16 -23.90
#